data_AF-A0A538AYX7-F1
#
_entry.id   AF-A0A538AYX7-F1
#
_cell.length_a   1.000
_cell.length_b   1.000
_cell.length_c   1.000
_cell.angle_alpha   90.00
_cell.angle_beta   90.00
_cell.angle_gamma   90.00
#
_symmetry.space_group_name_H-M   'P 1'
#
loop_
_entity.id
_entity.type
_entity.pdbx_description
1 polymer ?
#
loop_
_entity_poly.entity_id
_entity_poly.type
_entity_poly.pdbx_seq_one_letter_code
_entity_poly.pdbx_strand_id
1 'polypeptide(L)'
;MIRYAIFCPVAMAVLGFTFTRPFKRMMQPILSALAAICGLGIVAMIAIASPSTGYLYYAGLLLVVPWAYAVLQLRFAYATRACVAIMAGYEFVALWLKPTPIEILINNNFFFLSAVIIGMVAGYTIERGVRTDFLQRRVIEDQRAELAVHNVQLDSALQASLEEVRRKADDLQRSRARSATSTTAPSSTWLPWPSSSASPRHWPTTTSTGPKPSSTS
;
A
#
# COMPACT_ATOMS: atom_id res chain seq x y z
N MET A 1 -37.89 24.96 -17.79
CA MET A 1 -37.28 26.24 -17.38
C MET A 1 -36.70 26.19 -15.95
N ILE A 2 -37.46 25.82 -14.91
CA ILE A 2 -36.95 25.70 -13.51
C ILE A 2 -35.76 24.70 -13.40
N ARG A 3 -35.80 23.59 -14.15
CA ARG A 3 -34.73 22.58 -14.21
C ARG A 3 -33.36 23.13 -14.64
N TYR A 4 -33.31 24.10 -15.56
CA TYR A 4 -32.05 24.71 -16.01
C TYR A 4 -31.65 25.93 -15.15
N ALA A 5 -32.63 26.67 -14.62
CA ALA A 5 -32.38 27.88 -13.84
C ALA A 5 -31.77 27.62 -12.45
N ILE A 6 -31.91 26.41 -11.89
CA ILE A 6 -31.36 26.06 -10.57
C ILE A 6 -30.25 25.00 -10.70
N PHE A 7 -30.45 23.98 -11.53
CA PHE A 7 -29.50 22.87 -11.62
C PHE A 7 -28.18 23.28 -12.31
N CYS A 8 -28.24 24.02 -13.42
CA CYS A 8 -27.03 24.49 -14.11
C CYS A 8 -26.19 25.45 -13.26
N PRO A 9 -26.73 26.49 -12.61
CA PRO A 9 -25.90 27.38 -11.79
C PRO A 9 -25.38 26.71 -10.53
N VAL A 10 -26.14 25.81 -9.90
CA VAL A 10 -25.63 25.03 -8.75
C VAL A 10 -24.49 24.11 -9.19
N ALA A 11 -24.65 23.38 -10.31
CA ALA A 11 -23.59 22.55 -10.86
C ALA A 11 -22.35 23.37 -11.27
N MET A 12 -22.52 24.53 -11.91
CA MET A 12 -21.42 25.43 -12.27
C MET A 12 -20.74 26.04 -11.04
N ALA A 13 -21.49 26.48 -10.05
CA ALA A 13 -20.94 27.06 -8.82
C ALA A 13 -20.10 26.04 -8.06
N VAL A 14 -20.55 24.79 -8.03
CA VAL A 14 -19.86 23.66 -7.39
C VAL A 14 -18.58 23.27 -8.12
N LEU A 15 -18.67 23.19 -9.46
CA LEU A 15 -17.50 22.94 -10.30
C LEU A 15 -16.48 24.07 -10.13
N GLY A 16 -16.93 25.33 -10.10
CA GLY A 16 -16.07 26.48 -9.84
C GLY A 16 -15.43 26.46 -8.45
N PHE A 17 -16.20 26.14 -7.41
CA PHE A 17 -15.70 26.10 -6.04
C PHE A 17 -14.66 25.00 -5.80
N THR A 18 -14.78 23.87 -6.53
CA THR A 18 -13.85 22.74 -6.47
C THR A 18 -12.40 23.14 -6.81
N PHE A 19 -12.19 24.16 -7.64
CA PHE A 19 -10.85 24.62 -8.03
C PHE A 19 -10.17 25.56 -7.02
N THR A 20 -10.81 25.90 -5.90
CA THR A 20 -10.32 26.95 -4.99
C THR A 20 -9.47 26.38 -3.84
N ARG A 21 -8.33 27.01 -3.51
CA ARG A 21 -7.37 26.56 -2.47
C ARG A 21 -7.92 26.30 -1.05
N PRO A 22 -8.89 27.04 -0.49
CA PRO A 22 -9.42 26.75 0.86
C PRO A 22 -10.31 25.51 0.90
N PHE A 23 -10.68 24.95 -0.26
CA PHE A 23 -11.55 23.78 -0.37
C PHE A 23 -10.99 22.57 0.38
N LYS A 24 -9.67 22.34 0.36
CA LYS A 24 -9.06 21.17 1.03
C LYS A 24 -9.30 21.12 2.54
N ARG A 25 -9.43 22.28 3.22
CA ARG A 25 -9.63 22.35 4.69
C ARG A 25 -11.11 22.31 5.09
N MET A 26 -12.00 22.82 4.24
CA MET A 26 -13.46 22.86 4.47
C MET A 26 -14.26 21.89 3.59
N MET A 27 -13.58 20.91 2.99
CA MET A 27 -14.15 20.02 1.97
C MET A 27 -15.41 19.30 2.46
N GLN A 28 -15.40 18.78 3.69
CA GLN A 28 -16.51 17.98 4.22
C GLN A 28 -17.80 18.78 4.46
N PRO A 29 -17.79 19.92 5.19
CA PRO A 29 -19.01 20.70 5.36
C PRO A 29 -19.51 21.30 4.04
N ILE A 30 -18.62 21.71 3.13
CA ILE A 30 -19.01 22.25 1.82
C ILE A 30 -19.70 21.18 0.97
N LEU A 31 -19.12 19.98 0.87
CA LEU A 31 -19.71 18.87 0.11
C LEU A 31 -21.03 18.39 0.73
N SER A 32 -21.17 18.46 2.06
CA SER A 32 -22.41 18.13 2.77
C SER A 32 -23.51 19.14 2.50
N ALA A 33 -23.18 20.44 2.58
CA ALA A 33 -24.09 21.51 2.23
C ALA A 33 -24.53 21.41 0.76
N LEU A 34 -23.60 21.09 -0.14
CA LEU A 34 -23.89 20.82 -1.53
C LEU A 34 -24.86 19.66 -1.71
N ALA A 35 -24.60 18.50 -1.10
CA ALA A 35 -25.48 17.35 -1.19
C ALA A 35 -26.90 17.70 -0.71
N ALA A 36 -27.00 18.42 0.41
CA ALA A 36 -28.27 18.90 0.95
C ALA A 36 -28.98 19.88 0.00
N ILE A 37 -28.28 20.86 -0.58
CA ILE A 37 -28.85 21.83 -1.54
C ILE A 37 -29.35 21.11 -2.79
N CYS A 38 -28.58 20.16 -3.33
CA CYS A 38 -28.99 19.36 -4.48
C CYS A 38 -30.25 18.54 -4.18
N GLY A 39 -30.26 17.81 -3.06
CA GLY A 39 -31.41 16.98 -2.68
C GLY A 39 -32.65 17.81 -2.35
N LEU A 40 -32.52 18.84 -1.51
CA LEU A 40 -33.62 19.75 -1.17
C LEU A 40 -34.11 20.55 -2.38
N GLY A 41 -33.24 20.87 -3.33
CA GLY A 41 -33.63 21.47 -4.60
C GLY A 41 -34.55 20.56 -5.43
N ILE A 42 -34.27 19.25 -5.46
CA ILE A 42 -35.17 18.27 -6.09
C ILE A 42 -36.48 18.17 -5.31
N VAL A 43 -36.44 18.14 -3.97
CA VAL A 43 -37.65 18.15 -3.13
C VAL A 43 -38.52 19.39 -3.41
N ALA A 44 -37.92 20.57 -3.53
CA ALA A 44 -38.64 21.80 -3.88
C ALA A 44 -39.27 21.72 -5.28
N MET A 45 -38.59 21.08 -6.25
CA MET A 45 -39.20 20.82 -7.56
C MET A 45 -40.38 19.87 -7.48
N ILE A 46 -40.30 18.81 -6.66
CA ILE A 46 -41.43 17.89 -6.41
C ILE A 46 -42.62 18.65 -5.80
N ALA A 47 -42.36 19.58 -4.87
CA ALA A 47 -43.41 20.39 -4.24
C ALA A 47 -44.21 21.21 -5.25
N ILE A 48 -43.55 21.77 -6.28
CA ILE A 48 -44.20 22.64 -7.27
C ILE A 48 -44.73 21.83 -8.48
N ALA A 49 -44.10 20.73 -8.84
CA ALA A 49 -44.42 19.96 -10.06
C ALA A 49 -45.77 19.25 -10.03
N SER A 50 -46.40 19.10 -11.20
CA SER A 50 -47.66 18.35 -11.35
C SER A 50 -47.50 16.86 -10.98
N PRO A 51 -48.57 16.17 -10.53
CA PRO A 51 -48.50 14.79 -10.02
C PRO A 51 -47.85 13.78 -10.99
N SER A 52 -48.07 13.93 -12.29
CA SER A 52 -47.48 13.06 -13.33
C SER A 52 -45.96 13.21 -13.46
N THR A 53 -45.41 14.39 -13.19
CA THR A 53 -43.97 14.64 -13.28
C THR A 53 -43.24 14.35 -11.97
N GLY A 54 -43.96 14.25 -10.84
CA GLY A 54 -43.39 13.96 -9.52
C GLY A 54 -42.57 12.65 -9.49
N TYR A 55 -43.02 11.62 -10.20
CA TYR A 55 -42.34 10.31 -10.26
C TYR A 55 -40.92 10.40 -10.87
N LEU A 56 -40.74 11.23 -11.91
CA LEU A 56 -39.43 11.43 -12.55
C LEU A 56 -38.46 12.12 -11.60
N TYR A 57 -38.93 13.10 -10.82
CA TYR A 57 -38.11 13.80 -9.84
C TYR A 57 -37.80 12.93 -8.62
N TYR A 58 -38.73 12.06 -8.22
CA TYR A 58 -38.51 11.09 -7.14
C TYR A 58 -37.37 10.10 -7.48
N ALA A 59 -37.31 9.61 -8.73
CA ALA A 59 -36.18 8.80 -9.18
C ALA A 59 -34.84 9.56 -9.08
N GLY A 60 -34.84 10.86 -9.42
CA GLY A 60 -33.69 11.73 -9.22
C GLY A 60 -33.30 11.88 -7.75
N LEU A 61 -34.27 11.99 -6.86
CA LEU A 61 -34.05 12.08 -5.42
C LEU A 61 -33.40 10.81 -4.86
N LEU A 62 -33.84 9.63 -5.31
CA LEU A 62 -33.22 8.35 -4.97
C LEU A 62 -31.77 8.27 -5.44
N LEU A 63 -31.44 8.86 -6.60
CA LEU A 63 -30.08 8.85 -7.16
C LEU A 63 -29.11 9.76 -6.39
N VAL A 64 -29.61 10.81 -5.71
CA VAL A 64 -28.77 11.68 -4.86
C VAL A 64 -28.19 10.91 -3.66
N VAL A 65 -28.90 9.92 -3.14
CA VAL A 65 -28.46 9.16 -1.97
C VAL A 65 -27.14 8.40 -2.21
N PRO A 66 -27.03 7.48 -3.19
CA PRO A 66 -25.77 6.81 -3.47
C PRO A 66 -24.71 7.78 -3.98
N TRP A 67 -25.08 8.87 -4.67
CA TRP A 67 -24.13 9.91 -5.06
C TRP A 67 -23.48 10.59 -3.84
N ALA A 68 -24.27 10.91 -2.81
CA ALA A 68 -23.78 11.53 -1.59
C ALA A 68 -22.86 10.61 -0.77
N TYR A 69 -23.18 9.31 -0.71
CA TYR A 69 -22.39 8.34 0.05
C TYR A 69 -21.17 7.80 -0.69
N ALA A 70 -21.28 7.52 -2.00
CA ALA A 70 -20.23 6.84 -2.76
C ALA A 70 -19.33 7.80 -3.56
N VAL A 71 -19.92 8.81 -4.23
CA VAL A 71 -19.18 9.67 -5.16
C VAL A 71 -18.52 10.84 -4.43
N LEU A 72 -19.27 11.51 -3.55
CA LEU A 72 -18.72 12.65 -2.82
C LEU A 72 -17.75 12.24 -1.68
N GLN A 73 -17.68 10.95 -1.35
CA GLN A 73 -16.79 10.38 -0.32
C GLN A 73 -16.80 11.17 1.01
N LEU A 74 -17.99 11.64 1.42
CA LEU A 74 -18.12 12.32 2.71
C LEU A 74 -17.84 11.34 3.86
N ARG A 75 -17.35 11.87 4.98
CA ARG A 75 -17.43 11.15 6.25
C ARG A 75 -18.88 10.75 6.52
N PHE A 76 -19.06 9.53 7.04
CA PHE A 76 -20.35 8.93 7.31
C PHE A 76 -21.32 9.90 8.00
N ALA A 77 -20.87 10.56 9.09
CA ALA A 77 -21.71 11.50 9.85
C ALA A 77 -22.22 12.71 9.05
N TYR A 78 -21.45 13.21 8.07
CA TYR A 78 -21.88 14.33 7.22
C TYR A 78 -22.85 13.87 6.12
N ALA A 79 -22.59 12.70 5.52
CA ALA A 79 -23.48 12.11 4.52
C ALA A 79 -24.85 11.76 5.14
N THR A 80 -24.86 11.17 6.33
CA THR A 80 -26.09 10.82 7.05
C THR A 80 -26.91 12.06 7.40
N ARG A 81 -26.29 13.11 7.95
CA ARG A 81 -27.02 14.36 8.25
C ARG A 81 -27.63 15.00 7.00
N ALA A 82 -26.91 15.02 5.88
CA ALA A 82 -27.44 15.54 4.63
C ALA A 82 -28.61 14.69 4.11
N CYS A 83 -28.48 13.36 4.09
CA CYS A 83 -29.56 12.47 3.63
C CYS A 83 -30.80 12.52 4.53
N VAL A 84 -30.62 12.60 5.85
CA VAL A 84 -31.73 12.76 6.80
C VAL A 84 -32.44 14.10 6.58
N ALA A 85 -31.70 15.19 6.35
CA ALA A 85 -32.30 16.49 6.04
C ALA A 85 -33.13 16.44 4.74
N ILE A 86 -32.62 15.76 3.71
CA ILE A 86 -33.34 15.56 2.44
C ILE A 86 -34.61 14.73 2.68
N MET A 87 -34.52 13.65 3.46
CA MET A 87 -35.65 12.78 3.80
C MET A 87 -36.75 13.55 4.54
N ALA A 88 -36.38 14.29 5.58
CA ALA A 88 -37.31 15.12 6.35
C ALA A 88 -37.98 16.19 5.47
N GLY A 89 -37.22 16.80 4.56
CA GLY A 89 -37.78 17.76 3.59
C GLY A 89 -38.81 17.11 2.65
N TYR A 90 -38.52 15.90 2.15
CA TYR A 90 -39.44 15.16 1.29
C TYR A 90 -40.74 14.79 2.04
N GLU A 91 -40.63 14.24 3.24
CA GLU A 91 -41.80 13.89 4.06
C GLU A 91 -42.66 15.12 4.40
N PHE A 92 -42.02 16.26 4.71
CA PHE A 92 -42.73 17.51 4.95
C PHE A 92 -43.56 17.94 3.73
N VAL A 93 -42.98 17.88 2.52
CA VAL A 93 -43.69 18.22 1.29
C VAL A 93 -44.85 17.26 1.01
N ALA A 94 -44.64 15.96 1.22
CA ALA A 94 -45.63 14.92 0.95
C ALA A 94 -46.81 14.91 1.96
N LEU A 95 -46.57 15.33 3.20
CA LEU A 95 -47.61 15.38 4.23
C LEU A 95 -48.35 16.71 4.27
N TRP A 96 -47.66 17.86 4.11
CA TRP A 96 -48.27 19.18 4.32
C TRP A 96 -48.63 19.93 3.05
N LEU A 97 -47.81 19.86 1.99
CA LEU A 97 -48.04 20.65 0.77
C LEU A 97 -48.92 19.91 -0.23
N LYS A 98 -48.63 18.64 -0.47
CA LYS A 98 -49.35 17.79 -1.42
C LYS A 98 -49.65 16.46 -0.78
N PRO A 99 -50.80 16.33 -0.07
CA PRO A 99 -51.21 15.08 0.54
C PRO A 99 -51.29 13.99 -0.53
N THR A 100 -50.25 13.19 -0.63
CA THR A 100 -50.20 12.06 -1.56
C THR A 100 -51.04 10.92 -1.00
N PRO A 101 -51.72 10.12 -1.86
CA PRO A 101 -52.41 8.92 -1.42
C PRO A 101 -51.49 8.03 -0.57
N ILE A 102 -52.00 7.51 0.53
CA ILE A 102 -51.20 6.86 1.57
C ILE A 102 -50.43 5.63 1.02
N GLU A 103 -51.01 4.94 0.03
CA GLU A 103 -50.38 3.80 -0.65
C GLU A 103 -49.09 4.19 -1.38
N ILE A 104 -49.11 5.32 -2.10
CA ILE A 104 -47.94 5.84 -2.82
C ILE A 104 -46.91 6.36 -1.82
N LEU A 105 -47.36 6.99 -0.73
CA LEU A 105 -46.48 7.51 0.30
C LEU A 105 -45.69 6.40 0.99
N ILE A 106 -46.35 5.29 1.36
CA ILE A 106 -45.71 4.12 1.96
C ILE A 106 -44.69 3.51 0.99
N ASN A 107 -45.04 3.34 -0.28
CA ASN A 107 -44.15 2.78 -1.28
C ASN A 107 -42.90 3.65 -1.49
N ASN A 108 -43.08 4.96 -1.64
CA ASN A 108 -41.96 5.90 -1.78
C ASN A 108 -41.08 5.89 -0.52
N ASN A 109 -41.65 6.01 0.68
CA ASN A 109 -40.84 6.00 1.90
C ASN A 109 -40.05 4.69 2.06
N PHE A 110 -40.63 3.55 1.69
CA PHE A 110 -39.91 2.28 1.71
C PHE A 110 -38.69 2.28 0.78
N PHE A 111 -38.85 2.72 -0.48
CA PHE A 111 -37.74 2.81 -1.43
C PHE A 111 -36.69 3.84 -0.99
N PHE A 112 -37.13 4.98 -0.46
CA PHE A 112 -36.24 6.03 0.02
C PHE A 112 -35.40 5.55 1.19
N LEU A 113 -36.03 4.97 2.20
CA LEU A 113 -35.36 4.42 3.38
C LEU A 113 -34.39 3.30 2.99
N SER A 114 -34.80 2.42 2.07
CA SER A 114 -33.93 1.36 1.55
C SER A 114 -32.70 1.93 0.85
N ALA A 115 -32.86 2.95 0.01
CA ALA A 115 -31.74 3.63 -0.63
C ALA A 115 -30.80 4.29 0.39
N VAL A 116 -31.35 4.89 1.45
CA VAL A 116 -30.55 5.49 2.54
C VAL A 116 -29.75 4.43 3.28
N ILE A 117 -30.36 3.28 3.61
CA ILE A 117 -29.67 2.17 4.28
C ILE A 117 -28.54 1.62 3.40
N ILE A 118 -28.82 1.36 2.12
CA ILE A 118 -27.80 0.88 1.17
C ILE A 118 -26.68 1.92 1.03
N GLY A 119 -27.03 3.20 0.93
CA GLY A 119 -26.09 4.30 0.91
C GLY A 119 -25.20 4.34 2.17
N MET A 120 -25.79 4.17 3.35
CA MET A 120 -25.05 4.10 4.62
C MET A 120 -24.05 2.93 4.62
N VAL A 121 -24.46 1.74 4.18
CA VAL A 121 -23.57 0.57 4.10
C VAL A 121 -22.42 0.82 3.12
N ALA A 122 -22.72 1.40 1.95
CA ALA A 122 -21.70 1.76 0.96
C ALA A 122 -20.71 2.79 1.52
N GLY A 123 -21.22 3.88 2.11
CA GLY A 123 -20.39 4.92 2.71
C GLY A 123 -19.52 4.40 3.87
N TYR A 124 -20.09 3.55 4.73
CA TYR A 124 -19.34 2.92 5.82
C TYR A 124 -18.24 1.99 5.29
N THR A 125 -18.53 1.21 4.25
CA THR A 125 -17.55 0.31 3.63
C THR A 125 -16.39 1.08 3.01
N ILE A 126 -16.68 2.18 2.30
CA ILE A 126 -15.67 3.07 1.73
C ILE A 126 -14.81 3.69 2.84
N GLU A 127 -15.44 4.25 3.88
CA GLU A 127 -14.72 4.89 4.98
C GLU A 127 -13.83 3.88 5.73
N ARG A 128 -14.32 2.65 5.94
CA ARG A 128 -13.53 1.56 6.53
C ARG A 128 -12.38 1.13 5.63
N GLY A 129 -12.61 1.07 4.31
CA GLY A 129 -11.58 0.75 3.32
C GLY A 129 -10.42 1.74 3.38
N VAL A 130 -10.72 3.04 3.35
CA VAL A 130 -9.70 4.10 3.44
C VAL A 130 -8.87 4.00 4.73
N ARG A 131 -9.50 3.70 5.87
CA ARG A 131 -8.78 3.51 7.14
C ARG A 131 -7.88 2.27 7.11
N THR A 132 -8.35 1.19 6.50
CA THR A 132 -7.60 -0.07 6.40
C THR A 132 -6.39 0.09 5.48
N ASP A 133 -6.56 0.73 4.32
CA ASP A 133 -5.48 1.01 3.38
C ASP A 133 -4.38 1.87 4.01
N PHE A 134 -4.75 2.86 4.83
CA PHE A 134 -3.77 3.67 5.55
C PHE A 134 -2.94 2.84 6.52
N LEU A 135 -3.58 1.96 7.30
CA LEU A 135 -2.89 1.08 8.24
C LEU A 135 -1.98 0.08 7.50
N GLN A 136 -2.46 -0.52 6.42
CA GLN A 136 -1.67 -1.46 5.61
C GLN A 136 -0.43 -0.79 5.01
N ARG A 137 -0.56 0.44 4.46
CA ARG A 137 0.57 1.20 3.95
C ARG A 137 1.63 1.44 5.02
N ARG A 138 1.20 1.80 6.23
CA ARG A 138 2.12 2.03 7.35
C ARG A 138 2.85 0.75 7.78
N VAL A 139 2.15 -0.38 7.86
CA VAL A 139 2.78 -1.68 8.15
C VAL A 139 3.81 -2.05 7.09
N ILE A 140 3.51 -1.83 5.80
CA ILE A 140 4.45 -2.09 4.70
C ILE A 140 5.68 -1.18 4.80
N GLU A 141 5.50 0.10 5.16
CA GLU A 141 6.62 1.04 5.36
C GLU A 141 7.53 0.60 6.51
N ASP A 142 6.95 0.17 7.65
CA ASP A 142 7.71 -0.33 8.79
C ASP A 142 8.48 -1.62 8.43
N GLN A 143 7.83 -2.57 7.75
CA GLN A 143 8.48 -3.79 7.28
C GLN A 143 9.62 -3.52 6.29
N ARG A 144 9.45 -2.53 5.40
CA ARG A 144 10.52 -2.12 4.48
C ARG A 144 11.70 -1.51 5.21
N ALA A 145 11.45 -0.73 6.25
CA ALA A 145 12.52 -0.16 7.08
C ALA A 145 13.30 -1.28 7.81
N GLU A 146 12.60 -2.25 8.38
CA GLU A 146 13.22 -3.42 9.04
C GLU A 146 14.04 -4.27 8.05
N LEU A 147 13.48 -4.58 6.88
CA LEU A 147 14.19 -5.31 5.83
C LEU A 147 15.43 -4.55 5.34
N ALA A 148 15.37 -3.22 5.25
CA ALA A 148 16.54 -2.40 4.88
C ALA A 148 17.66 -2.52 5.93
N VAL A 149 17.32 -2.50 7.22
CA VAL A 149 18.30 -2.71 8.30
C VAL A 149 18.90 -4.12 8.23
N HIS A 150 18.07 -5.15 8.05
CA HIS A 150 18.54 -6.53 7.91
C HIS A 150 19.46 -6.73 6.70
N ASN A 151 19.14 -6.13 5.55
CA ASN A 151 19.99 -6.20 4.36
C ASN A 151 21.35 -5.55 4.61
N VAL A 152 21.39 -4.37 5.24
CA VAL A 152 22.65 -3.69 5.59
C VAL A 152 23.49 -4.55 6.54
N GLN A 153 22.87 -5.18 7.54
CA GLN A 153 23.57 -6.07 8.46
C GLN A 153 24.14 -7.29 7.73
N LEU A 154 23.34 -7.95 6.88
CA LEU A 154 23.76 -9.12 6.13
C LEU A 154 24.92 -8.78 5.16
N ASP A 155 24.83 -7.64 4.46
CA ASP A 155 25.89 -7.16 3.58
C ASP A 155 27.18 -6.90 4.35
N SER A 156 27.09 -6.25 5.53
CA SER A 156 28.27 -5.99 6.37
C SER A 156 28.92 -7.29 6.89
N ALA A 157 28.12 -8.28 7.28
CA ALA A 157 28.60 -9.58 7.74
C ALA A 157 29.22 -10.40 6.59
N LEU A 158 28.65 -10.30 5.39
CA LEU A 158 29.20 -10.92 4.18
C LEU A 158 30.54 -10.30 3.82
N GLN A 159 30.64 -8.96 3.84
CA GLN A 159 31.89 -8.25 3.58
C GLN A 159 33.00 -8.63 4.57
N ALA A 160 32.70 -8.65 5.87
CA ALA A 160 33.66 -9.07 6.90
C ALA A 160 34.18 -10.49 6.67
N SER A 161 33.28 -11.42 6.33
CA SER A 161 33.64 -12.81 6.02
C SER A 161 34.51 -12.92 4.76
N LEU A 162 34.21 -12.12 3.72
CA LEU A 162 35.01 -12.06 2.50
C LEU A 162 36.42 -11.49 2.74
N GLU A 163 36.53 -10.47 3.59
CA GLU A 163 37.83 -9.90 3.99
C GLU A 163 38.67 -10.91 4.76
N GLU A 164 38.07 -11.67 5.68
CA GLU A 164 38.75 -12.73 6.41
C GLU A 164 39.31 -13.81 5.47
N VAL A 165 38.50 -14.26 4.50
CA VAL A 165 38.92 -15.25 3.50
C VAL A 165 40.06 -14.71 2.63
N ARG A 166 39.96 -13.46 2.15
CA ARG A 166 41.04 -12.81 1.38
C ARG A 166 42.34 -12.74 2.17
N ARG A 167 42.27 -12.34 3.44
CA ARG A 167 43.45 -12.26 4.31
C ARG A 167 44.13 -13.61 4.48
N LYS A 168 43.35 -14.69 4.71
CA LYS A 168 43.89 -16.06 4.80
C LYS A 168 44.56 -16.49 3.49
N ALA A 169 43.98 -16.15 2.34
CA ALA A 169 44.55 -16.45 1.03
C ALA A 169 45.90 -15.72 0.81
N ASP A 170 45.99 -14.44 1.16
CA ASP A 170 47.22 -13.66 1.04
C ASP A 170 48.33 -14.21 1.95
N ASP A 171 47.99 -14.59 3.19
CA ASP A 171 48.97 -15.16 4.12
C ASP A 171 49.48 -16.53 3.69
N LEU A 172 48.61 -17.36 3.09
CA LEU A 172 48.99 -18.62 2.46
C LEU A 172 49.92 -18.39 1.26
N GLN A 173 49.62 -17.41 0.40
CA GLN A 173 50.47 -17.04 -0.73
C GLN A 173 51.85 -16.54 -0.28
N ARG A 174 51.91 -15.66 0.74
CA ARG A 174 53.18 -15.21 1.33
C ARG A 174 53.98 -16.35 1.93
N SER A 175 53.31 -17.28 2.61
CA SER A 175 53.97 -18.45 3.19
C SER A 175 54.54 -19.37 2.11
N ARG A 176 53.80 -19.58 1.01
CA ARG A 176 54.30 -20.30 -0.18
C ARG A 176 55.49 -19.60 -0.84
N ALA A 177 55.43 -18.28 -0.99
CA ALA A 177 56.52 -17.49 -1.58
C ALA A 177 57.81 -17.64 -0.74
N ARG A 178 57.73 -17.52 0.60
CA ARG A 178 58.87 -17.74 1.50
C ARG A 178 59.48 -19.14 1.34
N SER A 179 58.66 -20.19 1.27
CA SER A 179 59.15 -21.57 1.06
C SER A 179 59.76 -21.81 -0.32
N ALA A 180 59.31 -21.08 -1.35
CA ALA A 180 59.91 -21.16 -2.68
C ALA A 180 61.29 -20.46 -2.70
N THR A 181 61.44 -19.30 -2.04
CA THR A 181 62.73 -18.60 -1.96
C THR A 181 63.76 -19.35 -1.13
N SER A 182 63.36 -20.05 -0.05
CA SER A 182 64.26 -20.89 0.74
C SER A 182 64.75 -22.13 -0.01
N THR A 183 63.92 -22.69 -0.90
CA THR A 183 64.31 -23.81 -1.78
C THR A 183 65.21 -23.34 -2.93
N THR A 184 65.17 -22.06 -3.29
CA THR A 184 65.93 -21.45 -4.39
C THR A 184 67.07 -20.53 -3.89
N ALA A 185 67.50 -20.68 -2.63
CA ALA A 185 68.77 -20.09 -2.18
C ALA A 185 69.91 -20.94 -2.76
N PRO A 186 70.87 -20.37 -3.49
CA PRO A 186 71.98 -21.16 -4.00
C PRO A 186 72.72 -21.73 -2.81
N SER A 187 72.82 -23.06 -2.76
CA SER A 187 73.78 -23.75 -1.90
C SER A 187 75.20 -23.43 -2.37
N SER A 188 75.66 -22.19 -2.16
CA SER A 188 77.09 -21.90 -2.00
C SER A 188 77.47 -22.54 -0.67
N THR A 189 78.12 -23.70 -0.63
CA THR A 189 79.51 -23.85 -1.03
C THR A 189 79.78 -25.33 -1.34
N TRP A 190 79.86 -25.70 -2.61
CA TRP A 190 80.52 -26.94 -3.02
C TRP A 190 82.04 -26.66 -3.09
N LEU A 191 82.79 -27.04 -2.06
CA LEU A 191 84.25 -27.21 -2.18
C LEU A 191 84.51 -28.54 -2.90
N PRO A 192 85.41 -28.59 -3.91
CA PRO A 192 85.75 -29.84 -4.57
C PRO A 192 86.60 -30.69 -3.61
N TRP A 193 86.18 -31.95 -3.43
CA TRP A 193 86.89 -32.95 -2.63
C TRP A 193 88.27 -33.24 -3.23
N PRO A 194 89.35 -33.30 -2.44
CA PRO A 194 90.63 -33.81 -2.92
C PRO A 194 90.58 -35.34 -2.97
N SER A 195 90.95 -35.87 -4.13
CA SER A 195 91.10 -37.31 -4.38
C SER A 195 92.20 -37.92 -3.51
N SER A 196 91.85 -38.92 -2.69
CA SER A 196 92.82 -39.92 -2.23
C SER A 196 92.18 -41.28 -2.02
N SER A 197 92.77 -42.26 -2.70
CA SER A 197 92.58 -43.71 -2.64
C SER A 197 92.41 -44.32 -1.24
N ALA A 198 91.48 -45.28 -1.08
CA ALA A 198 91.75 -46.64 -0.56
C ALA A 198 90.47 -47.45 -0.23
N SER A 199 90.15 -48.41 -1.12
CA SER A 199 89.70 -49.79 -0.85
C SER A 199 88.34 -50.09 -0.15
N PRO A 200 87.74 -51.29 -0.40
CA PRO A 200 86.30 -51.52 -0.37
C PRO A 200 85.83 -52.16 0.94
N ARG A 201 84.53 -52.11 1.24
CA ARG A 201 83.80 -53.24 1.87
C ARG A 201 82.27 -53.04 1.92
N HIS A 202 81.60 -54.03 1.33
CA HIS A 202 80.30 -54.65 1.65
C HIS A 202 78.98 -53.84 1.67
N TRP A 203 78.10 -54.26 0.77
CA TRP A 203 76.63 -54.14 0.82
C TRP A 203 76.03 -54.93 1.99
N PRO A 204 74.82 -54.57 2.46
CA PRO A 204 73.67 -55.38 2.03
C PRO A 204 72.40 -54.59 1.70
N THR A 205 71.70 -55.14 0.72
CA THR A 205 70.29 -54.94 0.35
C THR A 205 69.31 -55.29 1.48
N THR A 206 68.20 -54.55 1.59
CA THR A 206 66.86 -55.02 2.00
C THR A 206 65.81 -53.93 1.69
N THR A 207 65.13 -53.97 0.54
CA THR A 207 63.74 -54.43 0.30
C THR A 207 62.64 -53.97 1.27
N SER A 208 61.68 -53.22 0.68
CA SER A 208 60.22 -53.25 0.94
C SER A 208 59.74 -52.65 2.29
N THR A 209 58.60 -51.98 2.47
CA THR A 209 57.28 -51.96 1.84
C THR A 209 56.49 -50.77 2.44
N GLY A 210 55.54 -50.17 1.71
CA GLY A 210 54.43 -49.39 2.31
C GLY A 210 53.46 -50.31 3.09
N PRO A 211 52.36 -49.84 3.73
CA PRO A 211 51.36 -48.97 3.09
C PRO A 211 50.52 -48.01 4.00
N LYS A 212 49.81 -47.09 3.32
CA LYS A 212 48.44 -46.49 3.50
C LYS A 212 47.79 -46.13 4.87
N PRO A 213 46.84 -45.16 4.85
CA PRO A 213 46.31 -44.46 6.03
C PRO A 213 45.02 -45.10 6.60
N SER A 214 44.76 -44.87 7.89
CA SER A 214 43.54 -45.23 8.59
C SER A 214 42.57 -44.04 8.70
N SER A 215 41.35 -44.26 8.22
CA SER A 215 40.13 -43.53 8.52
C SER A 215 39.53 -44.00 9.85
N THR A 216 39.07 -43.09 10.69
CA THR A 216 38.11 -43.25 11.81
C THR A 216 37.68 -41.83 12.18
N SER A 217 36.45 -41.49 12.57
CA SER A 217 35.13 -42.11 12.63
C SER A 217 34.14 -40.96 12.83
#